data_AF-A0A6V6ZMQ8-F1
#
_entry.id   AF-A0A6V6ZMQ8-F1
#
_cell.length_a   1.000
_cell.length_b   1.000
_cell.length_c   1.000
_cell.angle_alpha   90.00
_cell.angle_beta   90.00
_cell.angle_gamma   90.00
#
_symmetry.space_group_name_H-M   'P 1'
#
loop_
_entity.id
_entity.type
_entity.pdbx_description
1 polymer ?
#
loop_
_entity_poly.entity_id
_entity_poly.type
_entity_poly.pdbx_seq_one_letter_code
_entity_poly.pdbx_strand_id
1 'polypeptide(L)'
;MSQIEELHRRIVSAMERIGTGVDALQNAAPTGAVQDDSLRAALDDERVANAQLEERLKTLKERHEQEVDAMRADMESLRSAPADHPENGALREQLAEATAKLEAVEAARAELADAKAALENQDEVETLRAENEQLRAAATKSQELEAENARLKSELADSERVAELSSELKMLRAERSSHGAAMSRLDDDLQRMRKANEQLRKSVDELRAASQNGLPDAELLNRATVAELEATRAAQATDAAEAHAVLARLEPLLSRAKLADGEVE
;
A
#
# COMPACT_ATOMS: atom_id res chain seq x y z
N MET A 1 17.90 -17.35 2.95
CA MET A 1 18.67 -16.17 2.55
C MET A 1 18.13 -15.59 1.24
N SER A 2 18.19 -16.29 0.09
CA SER A 2 17.71 -15.71 -1.20
C SER A 2 16.22 -15.34 -1.25
N GLN A 3 15.34 -16.12 -0.63
CA GLN A 3 13.90 -15.82 -0.60
C GLN A 3 13.56 -14.54 0.17
N ILE A 4 14.35 -14.19 1.19
CA ILE A 4 14.14 -12.97 1.98
C ILE A 4 14.60 -11.75 1.17
N GLU A 5 15.73 -11.83 0.47
CA GLU A 5 16.21 -10.76 -0.42
C GLU A 5 15.26 -10.50 -1.60
N GLU A 6 14.66 -11.56 -2.15
CA GLU A 6 13.70 -11.44 -3.25
C GLU A 6 12.36 -10.83 -2.80
N LEU A 7 11.91 -11.19 -1.59
CA LEU A 7 10.78 -10.52 -0.95
C LEU A 7 11.09 -9.05 -0.66
N HIS A 8 12.30 -8.74 -0.19
CA HIS A 8 12.72 -7.37 0.08
C HIS A 8 12.76 -6.51 -1.19
N ARG A 9 13.33 -7.03 -2.30
CA ARG A 9 13.32 -6.34 -3.60
C ARG A 9 11.91 -6.11 -4.13
N ARG A 10 11.01 -7.08 -3.94
CA ARG A 10 9.58 -6.93 -4.32
C ARG A 10 8.86 -5.89 -3.47
N ILE A 11 9.13 -5.84 -2.17
CA ILE A 11 8.52 -4.86 -1.27
C ILE A 11 9.00 -3.45 -1.63
N VAL A 12 10.29 -3.25 -1.83
CA VAL A 12 10.85 -1.94 -2.23
C VAL A 12 10.27 -1.49 -3.57
N SER A 13 10.23 -2.38 -4.57
CA SER A 13 9.63 -2.07 -5.86
C SER A 13 8.12 -1.75 -5.75
N ALA A 14 7.39 -2.48 -4.92
CA ALA A 14 5.97 -2.20 -4.67
C ALA A 14 5.77 -0.86 -3.95
N MET A 15 6.63 -0.52 -2.98
CA MET A 15 6.59 0.76 -2.27
C MET A 15 6.90 1.93 -3.19
N GLU A 16 7.90 1.82 -4.08
CA GLU A 16 8.18 2.84 -5.10
C GLU A 16 7.01 3.01 -6.07
N ARG A 17 6.35 1.91 -6.45
CA ARG A 17 5.17 1.95 -7.33
C ARG A 17 3.94 2.57 -6.65
N ILE A 18 3.77 2.33 -5.36
CA ILE A 18 2.73 2.96 -4.56
C ILE A 18 3.04 4.45 -4.35
N GLY A 19 4.29 4.81 -4.03
CA GLY A 19 4.71 6.20 -3.89
C GLY A 19 4.47 6.99 -5.17
N THR A 20 4.92 6.47 -6.31
CA THR A 20 4.65 7.09 -7.63
C THR A 20 3.16 7.13 -7.97
N GLY A 21 2.38 6.12 -7.59
CA GLY A 21 0.92 6.10 -7.77
C GLY A 21 0.18 7.13 -6.91
N VAL A 22 0.60 7.32 -5.67
CA VAL A 22 0.05 8.32 -4.74
C VAL A 22 0.42 9.72 -5.20
N ASP A 23 1.66 9.95 -5.62
CA ASP A 23 2.07 11.23 -6.20
C ASP A 23 1.29 11.55 -7.48
N ALA A 24 1.04 10.55 -8.34
CA ALA A 24 0.20 10.71 -9.53
C ALA A 24 -1.25 11.04 -9.17
N LEU A 25 -1.85 10.37 -8.17
CA LEU A 25 -3.21 10.64 -7.69
C LEU A 25 -3.35 12.01 -7.02
N GLN A 26 -2.35 12.41 -6.23
CA GLN A 26 -2.33 13.71 -5.55
C GLN A 26 -2.13 14.87 -6.52
N ASN A 27 -1.40 14.65 -7.62
CA ASN A 27 -1.29 15.60 -8.71
C ASN A 27 -2.51 15.58 -9.65
N ALA A 28 -3.22 14.44 -9.75
CA ALA A 28 -4.41 14.30 -10.57
C ALA A 28 -5.69 14.83 -9.90
N ALA A 29 -5.79 14.80 -8.57
CA ALA A 29 -6.94 15.30 -7.80
C ALA A 29 -7.28 16.79 -8.05
N PRO A 30 -6.31 17.74 -8.04
CA PRO A 30 -6.60 19.13 -8.38
C PRO A 30 -6.96 19.30 -9.86
N THR A 31 -6.38 18.51 -10.76
CA THR A 31 -6.74 18.57 -12.20
C THR A 31 -8.13 17.99 -12.47
N GLY A 32 -8.55 16.94 -11.76
CA GLY A 32 -9.85 16.30 -11.93
C GLY A 32 -11.01 17.17 -11.44
N ALA A 33 -10.85 17.84 -10.29
CA ALA A 33 -11.84 18.79 -9.79
C ALA A 33 -11.98 20.02 -10.72
N VAL A 34 -10.86 20.54 -11.24
CA VAL A 34 -10.86 21.64 -12.21
C VAL A 34 -11.47 21.20 -13.55
N GLN A 35 -11.24 19.95 -13.98
CA GLN A 35 -11.86 19.39 -15.18
C GLN A 35 -13.38 19.24 -15.01
N ASP A 36 -13.85 18.72 -13.87
CA ASP A 36 -15.28 18.58 -13.57
C ASP A 36 -16.00 19.92 -13.56
N ASP A 37 -15.40 20.96 -12.96
CA ASP A 37 -15.98 22.30 -12.96
C ASP A 37 -15.97 22.93 -14.37
N SER A 38 -14.92 22.69 -15.17
CA SER A 38 -14.88 23.14 -16.58
C SER A 38 -15.91 22.44 -17.46
N LEU A 39 -16.15 21.13 -17.23
CA LEU A 39 -17.15 20.34 -17.95
C LEU A 39 -18.57 20.75 -17.58
N ARG A 40 -18.81 21.10 -16.31
CA ARG A 40 -20.09 21.65 -15.85
C ARG A 40 -20.37 23.00 -16.49
N ALA A 41 -19.38 23.90 -16.52
CA ALA A 41 -19.52 25.19 -17.20
C ALA A 41 -19.83 25.02 -18.69
N ALA A 42 -19.11 24.12 -19.39
CA ALA A 42 -19.38 23.82 -20.79
C ALA A 42 -20.79 23.23 -21.02
N LEU A 43 -21.26 22.35 -20.13
CA LEU A 43 -22.63 21.80 -20.19
C LEU A 43 -23.70 22.88 -20.00
N ASP A 44 -23.48 23.83 -19.11
CA ASP A 44 -24.43 24.92 -18.88
C ASP A 44 -24.42 25.92 -20.05
N ASP A 45 -23.25 26.20 -20.65
CA ASP A 45 -23.13 27.00 -21.86
C ASP A 45 -23.85 26.33 -23.05
N GLU A 46 -23.67 25.02 -23.25
CA GLU A 46 -24.36 24.25 -24.30
C GLU A 46 -25.88 24.19 -24.07
N ARG A 47 -26.34 24.14 -22.82
CA ARG A 47 -27.78 24.22 -22.49
C ARG A 47 -28.37 25.57 -22.87
N VAL A 48 -27.66 26.66 -22.57
CA VAL A 48 -28.09 28.01 -22.96
C VAL A 48 -28.09 28.17 -24.49
N ALA A 49 -27.06 27.66 -25.18
CA ALA A 49 -27.01 27.67 -26.64
C ALA A 49 -28.16 26.87 -27.26
N ASN A 50 -28.46 25.68 -26.73
CA ASN A 50 -29.58 24.87 -27.19
C ASN A 50 -30.93 25.56 -26.97
N ALA A 51 -31.16 26.16 -25.80
CA ALA A 51 -32.39 26.92 -25.53
C ALA A 51 -32.58 28.08 -26.53
N GLN A 52 -31.50 28.80 -26.86
CA GLN A 52 -31.53 29.87 -27.88
C GLN A 52 -31.78 29.33 -29.29
N LEU A 53 -31.21 28.16 -29.64
CA LEU A 53 -31.46 27.51 -30.93
C LEU A 53 -32.90 27.02 -31.03
N GLU A 54 -33.48 26.48 -29.97
CA GLU A 54 -34.88 26.06 -29.92
C GLU A 54 -35.83 27.24 -30.11
N GLU A 55 -35.56 28.39 -29.47
CA GLU A 55 -36.34 29.62 -29.66
C GLU A 55 -36.21 30.16 -31.09
N ARG A 56 -35.01 30.15 -31.67
CA ARG A 56 -34.78 30.51 -33.08
C ARG A 56 -35.49 29.56 -34.04
N LEU A 57 -35.48 28.27 -33.76
CA LEU A 57 -36.18 27.27 -34.57
C LEU A 57 -37.69 27.45 -34.48
N LYS A 58 -38.22 27.78 -33.29
CA LYS A 58 -39.65 28.07 -33.10
C LYS A 58 -40.06 29.30 -33.92
N THR A 59 -39.32 30.40 -33.81
CA THR A 59 -39.61 31.63 -34.56
C THR A 59 -39.43 31.44 -36.08
N LEU A 60 -38.44 30.66 -36.51
CA LEU A 60 -38.27 30.31 -37.93
C LEU A 60 -39.44 29.47 -38.45
N LYS A 61 -39.91 28.49 -37.65
CA LYS A 61 -41.08 27.67 -38.00
C LYS A 61 -42.34 28.51 -38.11
N GLU A 62 -42.59 29.40 -37.16
CA GLU A 62 -43.74 30.31 -37.18
C GLU A 62 -43.69 31.23 -38.42
N ARG A 63 -42.51 31.75 -38.78
CA ARG A 63 -42.34 32.55 -40.01
C ARG A 63 -42.58 31.73 -41.28
N HIS A 64 -42.02 30.52 -41.36
CA HIS A 64 -42.23 29.65 -42.52
C HIS A 64 -43.69 29.21 -42.66
N GLU A 65 -44.39 28.92 -41.56
CA GLU A 65 -45.81 28.60 -41.59
C GLU A 65 -46.64 29.78 -42.11
N GLN A 66 -46.33 31.01 -41.64
CA GLN A 66 -46.94 32.23 -42.16
C GLN A 66 -46.64 32.47 -43.65
N GLU A 67 -45.41 32.24 -44.10
CA GLU A 67 -45.02 32.35 -45.52
C GLU A 67 -45.73 31.31 -46.39
N VAL A 68 -45.87 30.07 -45.91
CA VAL A 68 -46.60 29.00 -46.62
C VAL A 68 -48.08 29.32 -46.71
N ASP A 69 -48.69 29.84 -45.64
CA ASP A 69 -50.10 30.23 -45.65
C ASP A 69 -50.36 31.45 -46.54
N ALA A 70 -49.43 32.42 -46.57
CA ALA A 70 -49.47 33.54 -47.51
C ALA A 70 -49.35 33.06 -48.97
N MET A 71 -48.39 32.18 -49.27
CA MET A 71 -48.24 31.58 -50.61
C MET A 71 -49.48 30.78 -51.04
N ARG A 72 -50.15 30.08 -50.10
CA ARG A 72 -51.42 29.38 -50.36
C ARG A 72 -52.56 30.34 -50.66
N ALA A 73 -52.66 31.45 -49.94
CA ALA A 73 -53.66 32.48 -50.19
C ALA A 73 -53.42 33.19 -51.54
N ASP A 74 -52.17 33.50 -51.86
CA ASP A 74 -51.78 34.06 -53.15
C ASP A 74 -52.13 33.10 -54.30
N MET A 75 -51.91 31.81 -54.11
CA MET A 75 -52.29 30.76 -55.05
C MET A 75 -53.78 30.68 -55.32
N GLU A 76 -54.60 30.76 -54.28
CA GLU A 76 -56.06 30.77 -54.42
C GLU A 76 -56.54 32.07 -55.11
N SER A 77 -55.85 33.20 -54.87
CA SER A 77 -56.11 34.47 -55.57
C SER A 77 -55.74 34.40 -57.05
N LEU A 78 -54.61 33.77 -57.39
CA LEU A 78 -54.12 33.61 -58.77
C LEU A 78 -54.97 32.60 -59.54
N ARG A 79 -55.47 31.56 -58.86
CA ARG A 79 -56.39 30.56 -59.43
C ARG A 79 -57.76 31.15 -59.75
N SER A 80 -58.17 32.21 -59.04
CA SER A 80 -59.43 32.92 -59.29
C SER A 80 -59.31 34.08 -60.29
N ALA A 81 -58.10 34.42 -60.75
CA ALA A 81 -57.87 35.43 -61.78
C ALA A 81 -58.08 34.87 -63.21
N PRO A 82 -58.74 35.62 -64.13
CA PRO A 82 -58.99 35.15 -65.49
C PRO A 82 -57.68 35.03 -66.29
N ALA A 83 -57.49 33.86 -66.89
CA ALA A 83 -56.27 33.45 -67.58
C ALA A 83 -56.12 34.13 -68.94
N ASP A 84 -55.18 35.08 -69.04
CA ASP A 84 -54.47 35.44 -70.29
C ASP A 84 -53.29 36.40 -69.95
N HIS A 85 -52.22 35.94 -69.27
CA HIS A 85 -50.96 36.72 -69.14
C HIS A 85 -49.72 35.83 -68.91
N PRO A 86 -48.54 36.19 -69.46
CA PRO A 86 -47.29 35.41 -69.41
C PRO A 86 -46.72 35.21 -67.98
N GLU A 87 -47.22 35.95 -66.99
CA GLU A 87 -46.89 35.78 -65.56
C GLU A 87 -47.28 34.40 -65.01
N ASN A 88 -48.24 33.71 -65.62
CA ASN A 88 -48.61 32.34 -65.25
C ASN A 88 -47.46 31.33 -65.41
N GLY A 89 -46.49 31.58 -66.30
CA GLY A 89 -45.30 30.74 -66.46
C GLY A 89 -44.36 30.85 -65.27
N ALA A 90 -44.04 32.09 -64.87
CA ALA A 90 -43.17 32.38 -63.73
C ALA A 90 -43.79 31.92 -62.40
N LEU A 91 -45.10 32.09 -62.25
CA LEU A 91 -45.82 31.61 -61.06
C LEU A 91 -45.84 30.09 -60.98
N ARG A 92 -46.01 29.38 -62.10
CA ARG A 92 -45.89 27.90 -62.14
C ARG A 92 -44.51 27.41 -61.76
N GLU A 93 -43.46 28.13 -62.16
CA GLU A 93 -42.08 27.82 -61.81
C GLU A 93 -41.80 28.06 -60.32
N GLN A 94 -42.25 29.19 -59.76
CA GLN A 94 -42.16 29.46 -58.33
C GLN A 94 -42.94 28.44 -57.49
N LEU A 95 -44.08 27.96 -57.98
CA LEU A 95 -44.83 26.90 -57.31
C LEU A 95 -44.12 25.57 -57.34
N ALA A 96 -43.52 25.20 -58.48
CA ALA A 96 -42.72 24.00 -58.59
C ALA A 96 -41.51 24.05 -57.63
N GLU A 97 -40.87 25.21 -57.52
CA GLU A 97 -39.76 25.44 -56.58
C GLU A 97 -40.23 25.38 -55.11
N ALA A 98 -41.38 25.98 -54.79
CA ALA A 98 -41.96 25.95 -53.45
C ALA A 98 -42.37 24.52 -53.06
N THR A 99 -42.96 23.75 -53.98
CA THR A 99 -43.30 22.34 -53.73
C THR A 99 -42.04 21.50 -53.49
N ALA A 100 -40.97 21.71 -54.26
CA ALA A 100 -39.71 20.98 -54.06
C ALA A 100 -39.04 21.32 -52.72
N LYS A 101 -39.10 22.59 -52.28
CA LYS A 101 -38.61 22.99 -50.95
C LYS A 101 -39.45 22.39 -49.83
N LEU A 102 -40.76 22.30 -50.02
CA LEU A 102 -41.68 21.72 -49.04
C LEU A 102 -41.43 20.20 -48.89
N GLU A 103 -41.24 19.49 -49.99
CA GLU A 103 -40.84 18.07 -50.00
C GLU A 103 -39.48 17.85 -49.29
N ALA A 104 -38.50 18.72 -49.53
CA ALA A 104 -37.21 18.65 -48.84
C ALA A 104 -37.31 18.89 -47.33
N VAL A 105 -38.17 19.82 -46.89
CA VAL A 105 -38.43 20.06 -45.47
C VAL A 105 -39.18 18.91 -44.83
N GLU A 106 -40.12 18.29 -45.52
CA GLU A 106 -40.82 17.10 -45.04
C GLU A 106 -39.86 15.89 -44.89
N ALA A 107 -38.94 15.70 -45.84
CA ALA A 107 -37.89 14.69 -45.73
C ALA A 107 -36.97 14.93 -44.52
N ALA A 108 -36.49 16.17 -44.33
CA ALA A 108 -35.67 16.52 -43.17
C ALA A 108 -36.43 16.36 -41.84
N ARG A 109 -37.74 16.64 -41.82
CA ARG A 109 -38.58 16.41 -40.63
C ARG A 109 -38.74 14.91 -40.33
N ALA A 110 -38.83 14.06 -41.35
CA ALA A 110 -38.89 12.61 -41.18
C ALA A 110 -37.58 12.07 -40.59
N GLU A 111 -36.43 12.46 -41.15
CA GLU A 111 -35.11 12.08 -40.62
C GLU A 111 -34.91 12.53 -39.17
N LEU A 112 -35.38 13.74 -38.82
CA LEU A 112 -35.29 14.27 -37.46
C LEU A 112 -36.24 13.53 -36.49
N ALA A 113 -37.38 13.02 -36.97
CA ALA A 113 -38.28 12.18 -36.18
C ALA A 113 -37.67 10.79 -35.92
N ASP A 114 -37.02 10.19 -36.92
CA ASP A 114 -36.33 8.90 -36.77
C ASP A 114 -35.12 9.02 -35.82
N ALA A 115 -34.34 10.10 -35.93
CA ALA A 115 -33.23 10.37 -35.01
C ALA A 115 -33.72 10.60 -33.56
N LYS A 116 -34.88 11.25 -33.39
CA LYS A 116 -35.51 11.41 -32.07
C LYS A 116 -36.01 10.08 -31.51
N ALA A 117 -36.65 9.24 -32.32
CA ALA A 117 -37.09 7.92 -31.90
C ALA A 117 -35.90 7.02 -31.48
N ALA A 118 -34.76 7.11 -32.19
CA ALA A 118 -33.54 6.41 -31.80
C ALA A 118 -32.95 6.92 -30.47
N LEU A 119 -33.03 8.23 -30.20
CA LEU A 119 -32.63 8.84 -28.92
C LEU A 119 -33.62 8.53 -27.77
N GLU A 120 -34.88 8.32 -28.09
CA GLU A 120 -35.96 7.94 -27.17
C GLU A 120 -36.05 6.42 -26.93
N ASN A 121 -35.12 5.60 -27.44
CA ASN A 121 -34.96 4.20 -27.05
C ASN A 121 -34.53 4.11 -25.57
N GLN A 122 -35.49 4.42 -24.70
CA GLN A 122 -35.37 4.52 -23.25
C GLN A 122 -34.86 3.22 -22.65
N ASP A 123 -35.16 2.07 -23.28
CA ASP A 123 -34.70 0.75 -22.89
C ASP A 123 -33.16 0.60 -22.96
N GLU A 124 -32.49 1.16 -23.97
CA GLU A 124 -31.02 1.14 -24.07
C GLU A 124 -30.39 2.06 -23.02
N VAL A 125 -31.00 3.21 -22.74
CA VAL A 125 -30.52 4.12 -21.69
C VAL A 125 -30.72 3.53 -20.30
N GLU A 126 -31.85 2.85 -20.06
CA GLU A 126 -32.14 2.19 -18.79
C GLU A 126 -31.22 0.99 -18.55
N THR A 127 -30.93 0.20 -19.58
CA THR A 127 -29.96 -0.92 -19.49
C THR A 127 -28.55 -0.43 -19.21
N LEU A 128 -28.06 0.60 -19.90
CA LEU A 128 -26.75 1.20 -19.63
C LEU A 128 -26.66 1.84 -18.24
N ARG A 129 -27.76 2.43 -17.73
CA ARG A 129 -27.82 2.95 -16.36
C ARG A 129 -27.73 1.84 -15.33
N ALA A 130 -28.47 0.75 -15.54
CA ALA A 130 -28.42 -0.42 -14.67
C ALA A 130 -27.02 -1.07 -14.67
N GLU A 131 -26.37 -1.17 -15.83
CA GLU A 131 -25.00 -1.66 -15.94
C GLU A 131 -24.00 -0.73 -15.22
N ASN A 132 -24.13 0.59 -15.36
CA ASN A 132 -23.32 1.55 -14.62
C ASN A 132 -23.51 1.44 -13.11
N GLU A 133 -24.75 1.22 -12.65
CA GLU A 133 -25.04 1.01 -11.23
C GLU A 133 -24.40 -0.28 -10.71
N GLN A 134 -24.47 -1.36 -11.49
CA GLN A 134 -23.80 -2.63 -11.17
C GLN A 134 -22.27 -2.47 -11.13
N LEU A 135 -21.67 -1.77 -12.10
CA LEU A 135 -20.24 -1.51 -12.13
C LEU A 135 -19.79 -0.65 -10.94
N ARG A 136 -20.59 0.35 -10.56
CA ARG A 136 -20.33 1.16 -9.35
C ARG A 136 -20.38 0.31 -8.09
N ALA A 137 -21.38 -0.55 -7.94
CA ALA A 137 -21.48 -1.47 -6.81
C ALA A 137 -20.32 -2.50 -6.77
N ALA A 138 -19.87 -2.97 -7.94
CA ALA A 138 -18.69 -3.82 -8.04
C ALA A 138 -17.41 -3.07 -7.64
N ALA A 139 -17.26 -1.81 -8.06
CA ALA A 139 -16.13 -0.97 -7.69
C ALA A 139 -16.07 -0.70 -6.18
N THR A 140 -17.20 -0.38 -5.53
CA THR A 140 -17.25 -0.18 -4.08
C THR A 140 -16.88 -1.47 -3.34
N LYS A 141 -17.39 -2.62 -3.79
CA LYS A 141 -17.03 -3.93 -3.21
C LYS A 141 -15.54 -4.25 -3.38
N SER A 142 -14.94 -3.90 -4.52
CA SER A 142 -13.50 -4.07 -4.73
C SER A 142 -12.69 -3.21 -3.77
N GLN A 143 -13.09 -1.95 -3.55
CA GLN A 143 -12.44 -1.06 -2.58
C GLN A 143 -12.54 -1.59 -1.14
N GLU A 144 -13.69 -2.14 -0.76
CA GLU A 144 -13.88 -2.78 0.55
C GLU A 144 -12.94 -3.98 0.73
N LEU A 145 -12.83 -4.85 -0.28
CA LEU A 145 -11.93 -6.00 -0.25
C LEU A 145 -10.45 -5.58 -0.22
N GLU A 146 -10.07 -4.52 -0.92
CA GLU A 146 -8.72 -3.96 -0.86
C GLU A 146 -8.39 -3.41 0.53
N ALA A 147 -9.33 -2.70 1.16
CA ALA A 147 -9.19 -2.19 2.52
C ALA A 147 -9.07 -3.35 3.54
N GLU A 148 -9.88 -4.40 3.39
CA GLU A 148 -9.78 -5.60 4.23
C GLU A 148 -8.45 -6.33 4.04
N ASN A 149 -7.98 -6.49 2.80
CA ASN A 149 -6.67 -7.06 2.51
C ASN A 149 -5.53 -6.23 3.12
N ALA A 150 -5.60 -4.90 3.06
CA ALA A 150 -4.61 -4.03 3.68
C ALA A 150 -4.60 -4.20 5.21
N ARG A 151 -5.79 -4.30 5.82
CA ARG A 151 -5.93 -4.57 7.25
C ARG A 151 -5.36 -5.93 7.65
N LEU A 152 -5.72 -7.00 6.94
CA LEU A 152 -5.21 -8.35 7.21
C LEU A 152 -3.69 -8.45 7.04
N LYS A 153 -3.11 -7.73 6.07
CA LYS A 153 -1.65 -7.64 5.92
C LYS A 153 -0.99 -6.97 7.13
N SER A 154 -1.59 -5.91 7.67
CA SER A 154 -1.09 -5.28 8.89
C SER A 154 -1.16 -6.23 10.09
N GLU A 155 -2.30 -6.89 10.28
CA GLU A 155 -2.48 -7.86 11.38
C GLU A 155 -1.49 -9.04 11.28
N LEU A 156 -1.20 -9.51 10.05
CA LEU A 156 -0.18 -10.53 9.81
C LEU A 156 1.23 -10.03 10.15
N ALA A 157 1.61 -8.84 9.70
CA ALA A 157 2.91 -8.24 9.99
C ALA A 157 3.12 -8.05 11.51
N ASP A 158 2.07 -7.63 12.23
CA ASP A 158 2.11 -7.54 13.69
C ASP A 158 2.30 -8.92 14.33
N SER A 159 1.63 -9.95 13.81
CA SER A 159 1.78 -11.33 14.30
C SER A 159 3.18 -11.90 14.05
N GLU A 160 3.78 -11.63 12.89
CA GLU A 160 5.15 -12.01 12.55
C GLU A 160 6.14 -11.30 13.48
N ARG A 161 5.93 -10.00 13.73
CA ARG A 161 6.76 -9.23 14.67
C ARG A 161 6.68 -9.78 16.09
N VAL A 162 5.50 -10.19 16.54
CA VAL A 162 5.33 -10.84 17.85
C VAL A 162 6.08 -12.18 17.89
N ALA A 163 6.05 -12.96 16.80
CA ALA A 163 6.79 -14.22 16.72
C ALA A 163 8.31 -14.00 16.79
N GLU A 164 8.84 -13.02 16.06
CA GLU A 164 10.25 -12.61 16.11
C GLU A 164 10.66 -12.22 17.53
N LEU A 165 9.95 -11.27 18.15
CA LEU A 165 10.22 -10.82 19.53
C LEU A 165 10.13 -11.98 20.53
N SER A 166 9.20 -12.90 20.33
CA SER A 166 9.10 -14.09 21.18
C SER A 166 10.32 -15.01 21.07
N SER A 167 10.89 -15.11 19.87
CA SER A 167 12.09 -15.90 19.59
C SER A 167 13.35 -15.24 20.19
N GLU A 168 13.48 -13.92 20.04
CA GLU A 168 14.54 -13.11 20.66
C GLU A 168 14.49 -13.22 22.19
N LEU A 169 13.30 -13.11 22.80
CA LEU A 169 13.13 -13.29 24.23
C LEU A 169 13.51 -14.70 24.71
N LYS A 170 13.23 -15.74 23.91
CA LYS A 170 13.67 -17.11 24.23
C LYS A 170 15.20 -17.22 24.20
N MET A 171 15.85 -16.64 23.20
CA MET A 171 17.31 -16.62 23.10
C MET A 171 17.95 -15.86 24.27
N LEU A 172 17.49 -14.66 24.58
CA LEU A 172 17.99 -13.87 25.72
C LEU A 172 17.79 -14.58 27.06
N ARG A 173 16.67 -15.30 27.23
CA ARG A 173 16.43 -16.12 28.43
C ARG A 173 17.41 -17.31 28.51
N ALA A 174 17.68 -17.97 27.38
CA ALA A 174 18.65 -19.06 27.32
C ALA A 174 20.08 -18.56 27.63
N GLU A 175 20.48 -17.42 27.06
CA GLU A 175 21.74 -16.75 27.38
C GLU A 175 21.84 -16.42 28.87
N ARG A 176 20.82 -15.78 29.45
CA ARG A 176 20.80 -15.43 30.88
C ARG A 176 20.86 -16.67 31.80
N SER A 177 20.19 -17.75 31.42
CA SER A 177 20.26 -19.03 32.13
C SER A 177 21.68 -19.62 32.09
N SER A 178 22.30 -19.65 30.90
CA SER A 178 23.68 -20.12 30.71
C SER A 178 24.69 -19.28 31.50
N HIS A 179 24.54 -17.95 31.49
CA HIS A 179 25.35 -17.04 32.32
C HIS A 179 25.16 -17.29 33.81
N GLY A 180 23.93 -17.53 34.28
CA GLY A 180 23.66 -17.89 35.67
C GLY A 180 24.36 -19.20 36.08
N ALA A 181 24.33 -20.21 35.20
CA ALA A 181 25.02 -21.47 35.44
C ALA A 181 26.55 -21.32 35.46
N ALA A 182 27.13 -20.51 34.55
CA ALA A 182 28.56 -20.22 34.53
C ALA A 182 29.01 -19.47 35.80
N MET A 183 28.23 -18.48 36.25
CA MET A 183 28.52 -17.74 37.48
C MET A 183 28.46 -18.63 38.72
N SER A 184 27.45 -19.51 38.80
CA SER A 184 27.36 -20.49 39.90
C SER A 184 28.57 -21.42 39.96
N ARG A 185 29.10 -21.86 38.81
CA ARG A 185 30.31 -22.69 38.77
C ARG A 185 31.54 -21.92 39.25
N LEU A 186 31.70 -20.67 38.83
CA LEU A 186 32.78 -19.81 39.28
C LEU A 186 32.72 -19.59 40.80
N ASP A 187 31.53 -19.37 41.36
CA ASP A 187 31.35 -19.23 42.81
C ASP A 187 31.74 -20.52 43.56
N ASP A 188 31.36 -21.69 43.04
CA ASP A 188 31.73 -22.99 43.61
C ASP A 188 33.26 -23.20 43.59
N ASP A 189 33.93 -22.85 42.49
CA ASP A 189 35.38 -22.99 42.34
C ASP A 189 36.14 -22.00 43.24
N LEU A 190 35.67 -20.74 43.36
CA LEU A 190 36.20 -19.77 44.32
C LEU A 190 36.08 -20.25 45.77
N GLN A 191 34.95 -20.87 46.13
CA GLN A 191 34.78 -21.48 47.45
C GLN A 191 35.77 -22.63 47.69
N ARG A 192 35.97 -23.50 46.70
CA ARG A 192 36.97 -24.59 46.77
C ARG A 192 38.38 -24.05 46.92
N MET A 193 38.76 -23.03 46.15
CA MET A 193 40.06 -22.37 46.25
C MET A 193 40.29 -21.75 47.63
N ARG A 194 39.28 -21.09 48.21
CA ARG A 194 39.36 -20.55 49.58
C ARG A 194 39.57 -21.66 50.61
N LYS A 195 38.83 -22.76 50.51
CA LYS A 195 38.95 -23.91 51.42
C LYS A 195 40.31 -24.60 51.31
N ALA A 196 40.80 -24.86 50.11
CA ALA A 196 42.11 -25.47 49.87
C ALA A 196 43.25 -24.58 50.39
N ASN A 197 43.16 -23.26 50.20
CA ASN A 197 44.14 -22.32 50.76
C ASN A 197 44.08 -22.26 52.30
N GLU A 198 42.90 -22.37 52.92
CA GLU A 198 42.78 -22.45 54.37
C GLU A 198 43.44 -23.74 54.91
N GLN A 199 43.24 -24.87 54.24
CA GLN A 199 43.87 -26.14 54.58
C GLN A 199 45.40 -26.09 54.42
N LEU A 200 45.90 -25.48 53.33
CA LEU A 200 47.33 -25.26 53.13
C LEU A 200 47.92 -24.42 54.28
N ARG A 201 47.28 -23.30 54.64
CA ARG A 201 47.73 -22.46 55.77
C ARG A 201 47.80 -23.26 57.08
N LYS A 202 46.77 -24.03 57.40
CA LYS A 202 46.76 -24.90 58.59
C LYS A 202 47.90 -25.92 58.57
N SER A 203 48.11 -26.60 57.44
CA SER A 203 49.18 -27.59 57.29
C SER A 203 50.58 -26.99 57.42
N VAL A 204 50.77 -25.75 56.92
CA VAL A 204 52.02 -25.00 57.05
C VAL A 204 52.25 -24.55 58.50
N ASP A 205 51.20 -24.14 59.21
CA ASP A 205 51.30 -23.77 60.63
C ASP A 205 51.65 -24.98 61.51
N GLU A 206 51.04 -26.15 61.25
CA GLU A 206 51.38 -27.43 61.89
C GLU A 206 52.85 -27.81 61.64
N LEU A 207 53.31 -27.71 60.39
CA LEU A 207 54.71 -27.96 60.03
C LEU A 207 55.69 -27.02 60.74
N ARG A 208 55.37 -25.72 60.81
CA ARG A 208 56.21 -24.75 61.52
C ARG A 208 56.29 -25.06 63.01
N ALA A 209 55.17 -25.41 63.64
CA ALA A 209 55.13 -25.78 65.05
C ALA A 209 55.95 -27.06 65.32
N ALA A 210 55.82 -28.09 64.49
CA ALA A 210 56.60 -29.32 64.60
C ALA A 210 58.11 -29.06 64.40
N SER A 211 58.47 -28.23 63.42
CA SER A 211 59.85 -27.83 63.17
C SER A 211 60.47 -27.04 64.32
N GLN A 212 59.70 -26.19 65.01
CA GLN A 212 60.16 -25.44 66.19
C GLN A 212 60.44 -26.36 67.39
N ASN A 213 59.69 -27.46 67.51
CA ASN A 213 59.89 -28.47 68.54
C ASN A 213 61.03 -29.45 68.22
N GLY A 214 61.72 -29.30 67.08
CA GLY A 214 62.87 -30.12 66.69
C GLY A 214 62.53 -31.54 66.24
N LEU A 215 61.25 -31.87 66.02
CA LEU A 215 60.82 -33.16 65.47
C LEU A 215 60.45 -33.00 63.99
N PRO A 216 61.29 -33.41 63.03
CA PRO A 216 60.90 -33.51 61.64
C PRO A 216 59.92 -34.68 61.45
N ASP A 217 58.65 -34.35 61.20
CA ASP A 217 57.59 -35.33 60.93
C ASP A 217 57.37 -35.48 59.42
N ALA A 218 57.71 -36.65 58.89
CA ALA A 218 57.55 -36.98 57.47
C ALA A 218 56.08 -37.04 57.05
N GLU A 219 55.15 -37.40 57.94
CA GLU A 219 53.72 -37.43 57.62
C GLU A 219 53.13 -36.03 57.49
N LEU A 220 53.55 -35.08 58.34
CA LEU A 220 53.14 -33.67 58.22
C LEU A 220 53.68 -33.04 56.93
N LEU A 221 54.91 -33.38 56.54
CA LEU A 221 55.49 -32.92 55.27
C LEU A 221 54.67 -33.45 54.09
N ASN A 222 54.38 -34.76 54.06
CA ASN A 222 53.54 -35.35 53.03
C ASN A 222 52.16 -34.68 52.99
N ARG A 223 51.52 -34.44 54.14
CA ARG A 223 50.21 -33.77 54.23
C ARG A 223 50.24 -32.34 53.69
N ALA A 224 51.28 -31.57 53.99
CA ALA A 224 51.42 -30.21 53.48
C ALA A 224 51.67 -30.17 51.97
N THR A 225 52.48 -31.09 51.43
CA THR A 225 52.68 -31.18 49.97
C THR A 225 51.40 -31.58 49.24
N VAL A 226 50.58 -32.46 49.83
CA VAL A 226 49.24 -32.77 49.29
C VAL A 226 48.35 -31.53 49.32
N ALA A 227 48.32 -30.79 50.43
CA ALA A 227 47.55 -29.54 50.53
C ALA A 227 48.03 -28.46 49.54
N GLU A 228 49.33 -28.39 49.25
CA GLU A 228 49.90 -27.48 48.26
C GLU A 228 49.48 -27.86 46.83
N LEU A 229 49.53 -29.16 46.51
CA LEU A 229 49.02 -29.67 45.23
C LEU A 229 47.51 -29.44 45.08
N GLU A 230 46.73 -29.59 46.15
CA GLU A 230 45.29 -29.29 46.14
C GLU A 230 45.01 -27.80 45.96
N ALA A 231 45.75 -26.92 46.65
CA ALA A 231 45.61 -25.47 46.53
C ALA A 231 45.98 -24.96 45.12
N THR A 232 47.08 -25.48 44.54
CA THR A 232 47.51 -25.12 43.18
C THR A 232 46.52 -25.61 42.12
N ARG A 233 45.99 -26.84 42.26
CA ARG A 233 44.92 -27.36 41.39
C ARG A 233 43.65 -26.52 41.50
N ALA A 234 43.26 -26.11 42.71
CA ALA A 234 42.08 -25.27 42.92
C ALA A 234 42.25 -23.85 42.35
N ALA A 235 43.46 -23.29 42.41
CA ALA A 235 43.79 -22.01 41.77
C ALA A 235 43.67 -22.12 40.24
N GLN A 236 44.30 -23.13 39.63
CA GLN A 236 44.22 -23.37 38.19
C GLN A 236 42.79 -23.63 37.70
N ALA A 237 41.97 -24.34 38.49
CA ALA A 237 40.56 -24.56 38.17
C ALA A 237 39.75 -23.26 38.18
N THR A 238 39.99 -22.39 39.17
CA THR A 238 39.37 -21.06 39.24
C THR A 238 39.78 -20.20 38.04
N ASP A 239 41.07 -20.13 37.72
CA ASP A 239 41.57 -19.36 36.57
C ASP A 239 40.95 -19.83 35.25
N ALA A 240 40.82 -21.15 35.08
CA ALA A 240 40.14 -21.73 33.93
C ALA A 240 38.64 -21.37 33.91
N ALA A 241 37.94 -21.41 35.05
CA ALA A 241 36.53 -21.04 35.15
C ALA A 241 36.31 -19.55 34.84
N GLU A 242 37.17 -18.66 35.34
CA GLU A 242 37.16 -17.24 35.03
C GLU A 242 37.35 -16.97 33.54
N ALA A 243 38.34 -17.62 32.92
CA ALA A 243 38.59 -17.50 31.48
C ALA A 243 37.38 -17.94 30.65
N HIS A 244 36.75 -19.07 31.00
CA HIS A 244 35.53 -19.54 30.33
C HIS A 244 34.35 -18.58 30.54
N ALA A 245 34.18 -18.02 31.74
CA ALA A 245 33.11 -17.05 32.02
C ALA A 245 33.28 -15.75 31.21
N VAL A 246 34.53 -15.28 31.07
CA VAL A 246 34.86 -14.11 30.24
C VAL A 246 34.62 -14.41 28.75
N LEU A 247 35.11 -15.55 28.25
CA LEU A 247 34.90 -15.95 26.85
C LEU A 247 33.41 -16.09 26.52
N ALA A 248 32.64 -16.72 27.39
CA ALA A 248 31.19 -16.86 27.22
C ALA A 248 30.46 -15.51 27.15
N ARG A 249 31.02 -14.44 27.72
CA ARG A 249 30.46 -13.08 27.66
C ARG A 249 30.96 -12.29 26.45
N LEU A 250 32.18 -12.53 25.98
CA LEU A 250 32.76 -11.84 24.83
C LEU A 250 32.31 -12.44 23.49
N GLU A 251 32.10 -13.74 23.42
CA GLU A 251 31.68 -14.44 22.20
C GLU A 251 30.41 -13.86 21.55
N PRO A 252 29.30 -13.58 22.28
CA PRO A 252 28.12 -12.94 21.71
C PRO A 252 28.34 -11.47 21.32
N LEU A 253 29.29 -10.76 21.94
CA LEU A 253 29.63 -9.37 21.57
C LEU A 253 30.48 -9.33 20.30
N LEU A 254 31.40 -10.28 20.15
CA LEU A 254 32.24 -10.42 18.96
C LEU A 254 31.44 -10.90 17.75
N SER A 255 30.47 -11.80 17.93
CA SER A 255 29.60 -12.24 16.83
C SER A 255 28.74 -11.08 16.33
N ARG A 256 28.16 -10.27 17.23
CA ARG A 256 27.42 -9.04 16.88
C ARG A 256 28.30 -8.00 16.19
N ALA A 257 29.54 -7.79 16.64
CA ALA A 257 30.48 -6.88 15.99
C ALA A 257 30.85 -7.32 14.56
N LYS A 258 31.09 -8.63 14.35
CA LYS A 258 31.36 -9.18 13.01
C LYS A 258 30.17 -9.04 12.05
N LEU A 259 28.94 -9.14 12.57
CA LEU A 259 27.73 -8.90 11.78
C LEU A 259 27.62 -7.42 11.36
N ALA A 260 27.96 -6.48 12.24
CA ALA A 260 27.93 -5.05 11.95
C ALA A 260 29.02 -4.62 10.94
N ASP A 261 30.23 -5.19 11.01
CA ASP A 261 31.30 -4.89 10.05
C ASP A 261 31.07 -5.52 8.67
N GLY A 262 30.30 -6.62 8.58
CA GLY A 262 29.97 -7.32 7.34
C GLY A 262 28.82 -6.70 6.52
N GLU A 263 28.13 -5.68 7.04
CA GLU A 263 27.07 -4.94 6.32
C GLU A 263 27.62 -3.74 5.52
N VAL A 264 28.94 -3.53 5.49
CA VAL A 264 29.59 -2.39 4.82
C VAL A 264 30.32 -2.77 3.52
N GLU A 265 30.34 -4.05 3.12
CA GLU A 265 30.88 -4.51 1.81
C GLU A 265 29.78 -5.00 0.86
#